data_AF-A0A7K0R957-F1
#
_entry.id   AF-A0A7K0R957-F1
#
_cell.length_a   1.000
_cell.length_b   1.000
_cell.length_c   1.000
_cell.angle_alpha   90.00
_cell.angle_beta   90.00
_cell.angle_gamma   90.00
#
_symmetry.space_group_name_H-M   'P 1'
#
loop_
_entity.id
_entity.type
_entity.pdbx_description
1 polymer ?
#
loop_
_entity_poly.entity_id
_entity_poly.type
_entity_poly.pdbx_seq_one_letter_code
_entity_poly.pdbx_strand_id
1 'polypeptide(L)'
;GGGAQTINDGQDAYGLTCTTGGGIPDIENHEGQDPVLFLWRRLIPNSGGPGQMRGGQSMEQAYAIYYGDGMAGPCFNACAKVPPHGVGGGYPGSGGSFHPVRESNVANLIDENVLPTIDRLDGTAEKVRSKLTHIKLAPGDVFVAVSGGGAGLGDPLLRDSQKVVNDIVSGYITPGHARAIYGVSLNGDNTLDEAATAKQREEIRHQRIGGSPKAELKAPPIIGVSLTREDGRWSCASCDERLAEGDGNWRDGAVTRETEITERYEELEMKVRERLQAPYVVTREHFCPSCAASLAVDIATDDLEQLPSAQPLGAGVAA
;
A
#
# COMPACT_ATOMS: atom_id res chain seq x y z
N GLY A 1 -1.10 6.58 -5.88
CA GLY A 1 -1.05 5.75 -7.10
C GLY A 1 -2.40 5.16 -7.43
N GLY A 2 -2.57 4.71 -8.67
CA GLY A 2 -3.77 4.00 -9.12
C GLY A 2 -3.78 2.55 -8.64
N GLY A 3 -4.97 1.95 -8.50
CA GLY A 3 -5.09 0.52 -8.18
C GLY A 3 -4.51 -0.36 -9.29
N ALA A 4 -4.01 -1.54 -8.90
CA ALA A 4 -3.57 -2.56 -9.84
C ALA A 4 -4.72 -3.01 -10.78
N GLN A 5 -4.36 -3.41 -12.01
CA GLN A 5 -5.30 -3.83 -13.03
C GLN A 5 -5.12 -5.32 -13.34
N THR A 6 -6.12 -5.96 -13.94
CA THR A 6 -6.02 -7.38 -14.34
C THR A 6 -4.99 -7.63 -15.43
N ILE A 7 -4.56 -6.59 -16.14
CA ILE A 7 -3.60 -6.67 -17.25
C ILE A 7 -2.26 -6.01 -16.97
N ASN A 8 -2.18 -5.12 -15.98
CA ASN A 8 -0.99 -4.30 -15.70
C ASN A 8 -0.94 -3.86 -14.24
N ASP A 9 0.24 -3.43 -13.81
CA ASP A 9 0.41 -2.73 -12.54
C ASP A 9 -0.39 -1.41 -12.54
N GLY A 10 -0.67 -0.92 -11.34
CA GLY A 10 -1.33 0.36 -11.14
C GLY A 10 -0.41 1.51 -11.56
N GLN A 11 -1.01 2.58 -12.10
CA GLN A 11 -0.25 3.75 -12.54
C GLN A 11 0.37 4.48 -11.33
N ASP A 12 1.69 4.62 -11.33
CA ASP A 12 2.43 5.37 -10.32
C ASP A 12 2.08 6.87 -10.43
N ALA A 13 1.90 7.56 -9.31
CA ALA A 13 1.49 8.97 -9.29
C ALA A 13 0.28 9.32 -10.20
N TYR A 14 -0.64 8.36 -10.40
CA TYR A 14 -1.80 8.44 -11.31
C TYR A 14 -2.65 9.72 -11.26
N GLY A 15 -2.71 10.38 -10.10
CA GLY A 15 -3.61 11.51 -9.85
C GLY A 15 -4.89 11.11 -9.13
N LEU A 16 -5.96 11.89 -9.32
CA LEU A 16 -7.23 11.74 -8.62
C LEU A 16 -8.21 10.93 -9.46
N THR A 17 -8.75 9.82 -8.92
CA THR A 17 -9.72 8.97 -9.63
C THR A 17 -10.99 9.73 -10.05
N CYS A 18 -11.36 10.78 -9.33
CA CYS A 18 -12.47 11.67 -9.69
C CYS A 18 -12.14 12.69 -10.79
N THR A 19 -10.88 12.76 -11.25
CA THR A 19 -10.41 13.72 -12.24
C THR A 19 -9.28 13.11 -13.09
N THR A 20 -9.63 12.12 -13.90
CA THR A 20 -8.68 11.28 -14.67
C THR A 20 -7.92 12.00 -15.78
N GLY A 21 -8.29 13.24 -16.11
CA GLY A 21 -7.55 14.12 -17.03
C GLY A 21 -6.72 15.20 -16.35
N GLY A 22 -6.68 15.23 -15.02
CA GLY A 22 -5.91 16.21 -14.27
C GLY A 22 -4.42 15.89 -14.29
N GLY A 23 -3.60 16.82 -14.78
CA GLY A 23 -2.16 16.74 -14.65
C GLY A 23 -1.70 17.28 -13.30
N ILE A 24 -0.56 16.78 -12.80
CA ILE A 24 0.16 17.43 -11.71
C ILE A 24 0.85 18.65 -12.32
N PRO A 25 0.62 19.88 -11.81
CA PRO A 25 1.21 21.08 -12.38
C PRO A 25 2.74 21.10 -12.20
N ASP A 26 3.41 21.76 -13.14
CA ASP A 26 4.85 22.02 -13.07
C ASP A 26 5.20 22.78 -11.79
N ILE A 27 6.37 22.47 -11.23
CA ILE A 27 6.85 23.12 -10.01
C ILE A 27 6.98 24.64 -10.22
N GLU A 28 7.55 25.06 -11.35
CA GLU A 28 7.75 26.49 -11.69
C GLU A 28 6.42 27.27 -11.73
N ASN A 29 5.35 26.63 -12.21
CA ASN A 29 4.02 27.25 -12.23
C ASN A 29 3.45 27.42 -10.82
N HIS A 30 3.66 26.46 -9.91
CA HIS A 30 3.25 26.63 -8.51
C HIS A 30 4.08 27.70 -7.81
N GLU A 31 5.40 27.70 -7.94
CA GLU A 31 6.27 28.71 -7.31
C GLU A 31 6.04 30.12 -7.85
N GLY A 32 5.60 30.24 -9.11
CA GLY A 32 5.22 31.53 -9.70
C GLY A 32 3.86 32.07 -9.21
N GLN A 33 3.01 31.23 -8.61
CA GLN A 33 1.66 31.60 -8.15
C GLN A 33 1.54 31.69 -6.63
N ASP A 34 2.24 30.82 -5.89
CA ASP A 34 2.17 30.69 -4.44
C ASP A 34 3.54 31.03 -3.80
N PRO A 35 3.58 31.53 -2.53
CA PRO A 35 4.82 31.97 -1.87
C PRO A 35 5.69 30.80 -1.37
N VAL A 36 5.81 29.75 -2.17
CA VAL A 36 6.42 28.47 -1.82
C VAL A 36 7.67 28.21 -2.65
N LEU A 37 8.62 27.48 -2.05
CA LEU A 37 9.77 26.90 -2.74
C LEU A 37 9.68 25.38 -2.59
N PHE A 38 9.55 24.64 -3.70
CA PHE A 38 9.55 23.19 -3.67
C PHE A 38 10.96 22.68 -3.36
N LEU A 39 11.04 21.80 -2.38
CA LEU A 39 12.29 21.18 -1.94
C LEU A 39 12.50 19.85 -2.67
N TRP A 40 11.42 19.07 -2.81
CA TRP A 40 11.42 17.84 -3.59
C TRP A 40 10.02 17.44 -4.04
N ARG A 41 9.98 16.60 -5.06
CA ARG A 41 8.82 15.82 -5.50
C ARG A 41 9.34 14.47 -5.98
N ARG A 42 8.94 13.38 -5.35
CA ARG A 42 9.47 12.03 -5.61
C ARG A 42 8.42 10.94 -5.42
N LEU A 43 8.62 9.80 -6.06
CA LEU A 43 7.90 8.58 -5.72
C LEU A 43 8.38 8.05 -4.36
N ILE A 44 7.48 7.38 -3.64
CA ILE A 44 7.82 6.71 -2.38
C ILE A 44 7.99 5.22 -2.67
N PRO A 45 9.18 4.64 -2.45
CA PRO A 45 9.37 3.20 -2.55
C PRO A 45 8.41 2.42 -1.65
N ASN A 46 8.05 1.19 -2.04
CA ASN A 46 7.18 0.25 -1.30
C ASN A 46 5.75 0.76 -1.05
N SER A 47 5.36 1.91 -1.61
CA SER A 47 4.07 2.53 -1.27
C SER A 47 2.88 1.92 -2.02
N GLY A 48 3.10 1.34 -3.18
CA GLY A 48 2.12 0.55 -3.92
C GLY A 48 1.80 -0.77 -3.21
N GLY A 49 0.52 -1.11 -3.11
CA GLY A 49 0.05 -2.34 -2.49
C GLY A 49 0.59 -3.58 -3.19
N PRO A 50 1.20 -4.51 -2.46
CA PRO A 50 1.70 -5.74 -3.04
C PRO A 50 0.62 -6.60 -3.70
N GLY A 51 0.95 -7.27 -4.79
CA GLY A 51 0.06 -8.23 -5.44
C GLY A 51 0.72 -8.85 -6.66
N GLN A 52 0.06 -9.82 -7.30
CA GLN A 52 0.49 -10.33 -8.60
C GLN A 52 0.69 -9.16 -9.58
N MET A 53 -0.25 -8.22 -9.55
CA MET A 53 -0.08 -6.87 -10.09
C MET A 53 0.03 -5.87 -8.94
N ARG A 54 1.09 -5.07 -8.95
CA ARG A 54 1.43 -4.08 -7.92
C ARG A 54 0.53 -2.86 -8.05
N GLY A 55 0.07 -2.29 -6.95
CA GLY A 55 -0.58 -0.98 -6.97
C GLY A 55 0.40 0.14 -7.33
N GLY A 56 -0.07 1.23 -7.91
CA GLY A 56 0.79 2.36 -8.27
C GLY A 56 1.38 3.04 -7.05
N GLN A 57 2.63 3.48 -7.13
CA GLN A 57 3.32 4.19 -6.05
C GLN A 57 2.62 5.52 -5.70
N SER A 58 2.79 5.88 -4.44
CA SER A 58 2.57 7.20 -3.89
C SER A 58 3.66 8.18 -4.34
N MET A 59 3.32 9.45 -4.25
CA MET A 59 4.21 10.60 -4.35
C MET A 59 4.31 11.32 -3.01
N GLU A 60 5.53 11.73 -2.66
CA GLU A 60 5.86 12.67 -1.60
C GLU A 60 6.36 13.97 -2.23
N GLN A 61 5.86 15.09 -1.75
CA GLN A 61 6.35 16.41 -2.12
C GLN A 61 6.48 17.27 -0.87
N ALA A 62 7.47 18.16 -0.87
CA ALA A 62 7.62 19.13 0.19
C ALA A 62 7.94 20.51 -0.38
N TYR A 63 7.41 21.52 0.28
CA TYR A 63 7.70 22.91 -0.04
C TYR A 63 7.88 23.73 1.24
N ALA A 64 8.80 24.69 1.21
CA ALA A 64 9.00 25.67 2.25
C ALA A 64 8.18 26.93 1.95
N ILE A 65 7.71 27.63 2.99
CA ILE A 65 7.21 29.00 2.84
C ILE A 65 8.42 29.93 2.75
N TYR A 66 8.68 30.51 1.58
CA TYR A 66 9.95 31.19 1.32
C TYR A 66 9.79 32.62 0.77
N TYR A 67 8.74 32.88 -0.01
CA TYR A 67 8.56 34.14 -0.74
C TYR A 67 7.45 35.04 -0.16
N GLY A 68 7.06 34.84 1.10
CA GLY A 68 6.03 35.64 1.73
C GLY A 68 5.99 35.47 3.24
N ASP A 69 5.17 36.31 3.89
CA ASP A 69 5.05 36.40 5.35
C ASP A 69 4.27 35.24 5.99
N GLY A 70 3.75 34.32 5.18
CA GLY A 70 3.03 33.14 5.61
C GLY A 70 2.08 32.62 4.55
N MET A 71 1.57 31.41 4.78
CA MET A 71 0.51 30.81 3.97
C MET A 71 -0.52 30.17 4.88
N ALA A 72 -1.80 30.23 4.51
CA ALA A 72 -2.83 29.51 5.22
C ALA A 72 -3.81 28.87 4.26
N GLY A 73 -4.26 27.66 4.57
CA GLY A 73 -5.17 26.95 3.68
C GLY A 73 -5.81 25.73 4.32
N PRO A 74 -6.76 25.12 3.62
CA PRO A 74 -7.28 23.83 4.02
C PRO A 74 -6.28 22.71 3.71
N CYS A 75 -6.39 21.62 4.45
CA CYS A 75 -5.50 20.49 4.37
C CYS A 75 -6.36 19.23 4.49
N PHE A 76 -6.51 18.52 3.36
CA PHE A 76 -7.38 17.36 3.23
C PHE A 76 -6.58 16.15 2.73
N ASN A 77 -6.23 15.22 3.62
CA ASN A 77 -5.75 13.90 3.20
C ASN A 77 -6.87 12.87 3.31
N ALA A 78 -6.77 11.82 2.50
CA ALA A 78 -7.64 10.65 2.56
C ALA A 78 -6.79 9.42 2.89
N CYS A 79 -7.45 8.38 3.41
CA CYS A 79 -6.82 7.08 3.65
C CYS A 79 -5.55 7.11 4.51
N ALA A 80 -5.43 8.08 5.43
CA ALA A 80 -4.22 8.21 6.26
C ALA A 80 -4.07 7.06 7.26
N LYS A 81 -5.17 6.72 7.94
CA LYS A 81 -5.23 5.66 8.96
C LYS A 81 -5.87 4.37 8.46
N VAL A 82 -6.65 4.45 7.39
CA VAL A 82 -7.37 3.31 6.78
C VAL A 82 -7.01 3.31 5.29
N PRO A 83 -6.03 2.49 4.86
CA PRO A 83 -5.56 2.46 3.48
C PRO A 83 -6.59 1.80 2.53
N PRO A 84 -6.44 1.99 1.21
CA PRO A 84 -7.28 1.30 0.24
C PRO A 84 -7.03 -0.22 0.29
N HIS A 85 -8.09 -1.02 0.26
CA HIS A 85 -8.01 -2.48 0.27
C HIS A 85 -7.55 -3.04 -1.08
N GLY A 86 -6.79 -4.13 -1.06
CA GLY A 86 -6.47 -4.90 -2.26
C GLY A 86 -7.56 -5.91 -2.60
N VAL A 87 -7.41 -6.56 -3.75
CA VAL A 87 -8.41 -7.49 -4.30
C VAL A 87 -7.78 -8.85 -4.60
N GLY A 88 -8.49 -9.93 -4.30
CA GLY A 88 -8.11 -11.30 -4.68
C GLY A 88 -6.79 -11.77 -4.07
N GLY A 89 -6.50 -11.40 -2.82
CA GLY A 89 -5.21 -11.65 -2.16
C GLY A 89 -4.17 -10.53 -2.35
N GLY A 90 -4.52 -9.49 -3.10
CA GLY A 90 -3.75 -8.27 -3.17
C GLY A 90 -3.78 -7.51 -1.85
N TYR A 91 -2.69 -6.85 -1.53
CA TYR A 91 -2.47 -6.12 -0.29
C TYR A 91 -2.88 -4.65 -0.44
N PRO A 92 -3.26 -4.01 0.68
CA PRO A 92 -3.53 -2.59 0.70
C PRO A 92 -2.30 -1.75 0.35
N GLY A 93 -2.51 -0.56 -0.20
CA GLY A 93 -1.44 0.41 -0.46
C GLY A 93 -1.02 1.20 0.79
N SER A 94 0.02 2.01 0.67
CA SER A 94 0.39 2.96 1.73
C SER A 94 -0.66 4.06 1.94
N GLY A 95 -0.83 4.50 3.18
CA GLY A 95 -1.70 5.61 3.54
C GLY A 95 -1.09 6.96 3.22
N GLY A 96 -1.95 7.97 3.04
CA GLY A 96 -1.52 9.36 2.89
C GLY A 96 -1.14 10.00 4.23
N SER A 97 -0.31 11.04 4.22
CA SER A 97 0.02 11.78 5.44
C SER A 97 0.40 13.22 5.09
N PHE A 98 -0.01 14.16 5.94
CA PHE A 98 0.43 15.54 5.91
C PHE A 98 1.04 15.89 7.25
N HIS A 99 2.20 16.54 7.24
CA HIS A 99 2.79 17.10 8.45
C HIS A 99 3.60 18.36 8.11
N PRO A 100 3.33 19.50 8.75
CA PRO A 100 4.23 20.63 8.73
C PRO A 100 5.45 20.34 9.62
N VAL A 101 6.59 20.90 9.27
CA VAL A 101 7.79 21.00 10.08
C VAL A 101 7.94 22.47 10.44
N ARG A 102 7.69 22.79 11.71
CA ARG A 102 7.77 24.15 12.25
C ARG A 102 9.20 24.55 12.52
N GLU A 103 9.48 25.83 12.35
CA GLU A 103 10.78 26.41 12.75
C GLU A 103 11.94 25.64 12.11
N SER A 104 11.79 25.30 10.83
CA SER A 104 12.74 24.40 10.15
C SER A 104 14.08 25.08 9.88
N ASN A 105 15.12 24.27 9.73
CA ASN A 105 16.47 24.71 9.33
C ASN A 105 16.61 24.93 7.80
N VAL A 106 15.52 24.95 7.03
CA VAL A 106 15.57 24.90 5.56
C VAL A 106 16.37 26.05 4.95
N ALA A 107 16.30 27.26 5.51
CA ALA A 107 17.06 28.42 5.02
C ALA A 107 18.58 28.19 5.17
N ASN A 108 19.02 27.64 6.32
CA ASN A 108 20.43 27.33 6.53
C ASN A 108 20.92 26.27 5.55
N LEU A 109 20.13 25.22 5.30
CA LEU A 109 20.48 24.19 4.31
C LEU A 109 20.66 24.79 2.92
N ILE A 110 19.77 25.70 2.52
CA ILE A 110 19.85 26.39 1.22
C ILE A 110 21.09 27.30 1.16
N ASP A 111 21.32 28.12 2.18
CA ASP A 111 22.48 29.04 2.25
C ASP A 111 23.82 28.28 2.23
N GLU A 112 23.86 27.09 2.83
CA GLU A 112 25.03 26.20 2.84
C GLU A 112 25.15 25.33 1.57
N ASN A 113 24.23 25.46 0.60
CA ASN A 113 24.15 24.65 -0.62
C ASN A 113 24.00 23.14 -0.34
N VAL A 114 23.30 22.79 0.74
CA VAL A 114 22.95 21.42 1.11
C VAL A 114 21.53 21.14 0.67
N LEU A 115 21.34 20.12 -0.18
CA LEU A 115 20.00 19.72 -0.62
C LEU A 115 19.13 19.33 0.59
N PRO A 116 17.98 19.99 0.81
CA PRO A 116 17.05 19.60 1.86
C PRO A 116 16.44 18.23 1.58
N THR A 117 16.50 17.35 2.58
CA THR A 117 15.83 16.04 2.57
C THR A 117 15.11 15.86 3.90
N ILE A 118 14.16 14.92 3.94
CA ILE A 118 13.45 14.62 5.19
C ILE A 118 14.41 14.29 6.35
N ASP A 119 15.54 13.63 6.07
CA ASP A 119 16.54 13.24 7.08
C ASP A 119 17.49 14.37 7.50
N ARG A 120 17.51 15.48 6.75
CA ARG A 120 18.36 16.66 7.03
C ARG A 120 17.57 17.85 7.56
N LEU A 121 16.24 17.79 7.47
CA LEU A 121 15.36 18.81 8.01
C LEU A 121 15.26 18.69 9.51
N ASP A 122 15.63 19.76 10.19
CA ASP A 122 15.35 19.96 11.61
C ASP A 122 14.04 20.76 11.80
N GLY A 123 13.61 20.85 13.05
CA GLY A 123 12.41 21.58 13.46
C GLY A 123 11.41 20.67 14.18
N THR A 124 10.20 21.17 14.37
CA THR A 124 9.13 20.42 15.05
C THR A 124 8.12 19.88 14.04
N ALA A 125 8.17 18.57 13.76
CA ALA A 125 7.18 17.91 12.92
C ALA A 125 5.84 17.75 13.65
N GLU A 126 4.78 18.38 13.16
CA GLU A 126 3.44 18.27 13.77
C GLU A 126 2.61 17.15 13.13
N LYS A 127 2.01 16.32 13.98
CA LYS A 127 0.98 15.36 13.55
C LYS A 127 -0.38 16.08 13.42
N VAL A 128 -0.67 16.58 12.22
CA VAL A 128 -1.94 17.28 11.95
C VAL A 128 -3.09 16.32 11.61
N ARG A 129 -4.34 16.72 11.89
CA ARG A 129 -5.54 15.95 11.51
C ARG A 129 -5.68 15.88 9.99
N SER A 130 -6.34 14.83 9.52
CA SER A 130 -6.58 14.57 8.09
C SER A 130 -7.45 15.61 7.39
N LYS A 131 -8.34 16.27 8.14
CA LYS A 131 -9.29 17.26 7.63
C LYS A 131 -9.14 18.52 8.48
N LEU A 132 -8.40 19.49 7.97
CA LEU A 132 -8.22 20.80 8.57
C LEU A 132 -8.69 21.86 7.58
N THR A 133 -9.44 22.83 8.06
CA THR A 133 -9.94 23.93 7.23
C THR A 133 -8.94 25.07 7.11
N HIS A 134 -8.04 25.23 8.10
CA HIS A 134 -7.17 26.40 8.19
C HIS A 134 -5.87 26.09 8.93
N ILE A 135 -4.92 25.43 8.26
CA ILE A 135 -3.54 25.33 8.75
C ILE A 135 -2.80 26.61 8.36
N LYS A 136 -2.12 27.23 9.32
CA LYS A 136 -1.22 28.38 9.08
C LYS A 136 0.21 27.87 9.03
N LEU A 137 1.01 28.37 8.10
CA LEU A 137 2.42 28.09 7.92
C LEU A 137 3.17 29.44 7.93
N ALA A 138 4.18 29.55 8.78
CA ALA A 138 5.01 30.74 8.90
C ALA A 138 6.17 30.69 7.88
N PRO A 139 6.85 31.82 7.61
CA PRO A 139 8.07 31.82 6.80
C PRO A 139 9.09 30.83 7.38
N GLY A 140 9.69 30.02 6.51
CA GLY A 140 10.63 28.96 6.89
C GLY A 140 9.99 27.65 7.37
N ASP A 141 8.66 27.58 7.56
CA ASP A 141 7.99 26.29 7.78
C ASP A 141 8.02 25.45 6.50
N VAL A 142 8.19 24.13 6.65
CA VAL A 142 8.13 23.17 5.54
C VAL A 142 6.85 22.36 5.65
N PHE A 143 6.10 22.25 4.55
CA PHE A 143 4.94 21.37 4.49
C PHE A 143 5.27 20.12 3.68
N VAL A 144 5.16 18.94 4.32
CA VAL A 144 5.38 17.64 3.66
C VAL A 144 4.04 16.99 3.36
N ALA A 145 3.82 16.72 2.08
CA ALA A 145 2.61 16.12 1.54
C ALA A 145 2.87 14.74 0.95
N VAL A 146 2.31 13.70 1.59
CA VAL A 146 2.36 12.30 1.15
C VAL A 146 0.99 11.87 0.67
N SER A 147 0.91 11.44 -0.59
CA SER A 147 -0.30 10.85 -1.15
C SER A 147 -0.44 9.36 -0.77
N GLY A 148 -1.60 8.76 -1.01
CA GLY A 148 -1.77 7.31 -0.82
C GLY A 148 -1.21 6.50 -1.99
N GLY A 149 -0.76 5.28 -1.71
CA GLY A 149 -0.47 4.27 -2.74
C GLY A 149 -1.75 3.62 -3.26
N GLY A 150 -1.68 3.04 -4.47
CA GLY A 150 -2.75 2.20 -4.98
C GLY A 150 -2.70 0.82 -4.35
N ALA A 151 -3.82 0.11 -4.26
CA ALA A 151 -3.85 -1.25 -3.74
C ALA A 151 -3.46 -2.30 -4.80
N GLY A 152 -2.94 -3.44 -4.36
CA GLY A 152 -2.52 -4.55 -5.20
C GLY A 152 -3.67 -5.48 -5.60
N LEU A 153 -3.39 -6.34 -6.58
CA LEU A 153 -4.32 -7.33 -7.13
C LEU A 153 -3.65 -8.70 -7.21
N GLY A 154 -4.30 -9.73 -6.67
CA GLY A 154 -3.78 -11.10 -6.67
C GLY A 154 -2.70 -11.36 -5.62
N ASP A 155 -2.39 -12.62 -5.35
CA ASP A 155 -1.33 -13.02 -4.41
C ASP A 155 0.06 -12.50 -4.86
N PRO A 156 0.80 -11.76 -4.02
CA PRO A 156 2.17 -11.33 -4.30
C PRO A 156 3.12 -12.47 -4.73
N LEU A 157 2.98 -13.69 -4.21
CA LEU A 157 3.86 -14.81 -4.58
C LEU A 157 3.69 -15.27 -6.04
N LEU A 158 2.59 -14.88 -6.68
CA LEU A 158 2.32 -15.15 -8.09
C LEU A 158 2.86 -14.05 -9.03
N ARG A 159 3.45 -12.97 -8.49
CA ARG A 159 4.09 -11.94 -9.31
C ARG A 159 5.30 -12.55 -10.03
N ASP A 160 5.45 -12.17 -11.30
CA ASP A 160 6.63 -12.50 -12.10
C ASP A 160 7.90 -11.98 -11.39
N SER A 161 8.84 -12.87 -11.09
CA SER A 161 10.06 -12.54 -10.37
C SER A 161 10.92 -11.50 -11.11
N GLN A 162 10.94 -11.52 -12.44
CA GLN A 162 11.69 -10.54 -13.23
C GLN A 162 11.06 -9.15 -13.14
N LYS A 163 9.72 -9.05 -13.05
CA LYS A 163 9.06 -7.76 -12.77
C LYS A 163 9.47 -7.23 -11.40
N VAL A 164 9.58 -8.09 -10.39
CA VAL A 164 10.04 -7.70 -9.05
C VAL A 164 11.50 -7.24 -9.08
N VAL A 165 12.39 -7.92 -9.80
CA VAL A 165 13.78 -7.46 -9.99
C VAL A 165 13.81 -6.07 -10.65
N ASN A 166 13.00 -5.86 -11.70
CA ASN A 166 12.91 -4.56 -12.36
C ASN A 166 12.39 -3.45 -11.44
N ASP A 167 11.41 -3.76 -10.58
CA ASP A 167 10.90 -2.84 -9.56
C ASP A 167 12.03 -2.45 -8.57
N ILE A 168 12.88 -3.39 -8.16
CA ILE A 168 14.01 -3.13 -7.25
C ILE A 168 15.07 -2.26 -7.92
N VAL A 169 15.51 -2.64 -9.12
CA VAL A 169 16.54 -1.90 -9.87
C VAL A 169 16.10 -0.48 -10.19
N SER A 170 14.80 -0.28 -10.42
CA SER A 170 14.22 1.04 -10.71
C SER A 170 13.87 1.84 -9.44
N GLY A 171 14.08 1.27 -8.24
CA GLY A 171 13.80 1.94 -6.96
C GLY A 171 12.32 2.06 -6.60
N TYR A 172 11.43 1.32 -7.28
CA TYR A 172 10.00 1.26 -6.92
C TYR A 172 9.79 0.52 -5.61
N ILE A 173 10.59 -0.51 -5.35
CA ILE A 173 10.59 -1.27 -4.10
C ILE A 173 12.01 -1.52 -3.61
N THR A 174 12.17 -1.80 -2.33
CA THR A 174 13.45 -2.18 -1.73
C THR A 174 13.69 -3.69 -1.82
N PRO A 175 14.95 -4.16 -1.71
CA PRO A 175 15.24 -5.60 -1.60
C PRO A 175 14.61 -6.25 -0.37
N GLY A 176 14.48 -5.51 0.75
CA GLY A 176 13.83 -5.98 1.98
C GLY A 176 12.35 -6.27 1.76
N HIS A 177 11.62 -5.30 1.21
CA HIS A 177 10.22 -5.45 0.81
C HIS A 177 10.04 -6.62 -0.18
N ALA A 178 10.89 -6.69 -1.21
CA ALA A 178 10.84 -7.76 -2.21
C ALA A 178 10.96 -9.16 -1.62
N ARG A 179 11.91 -9.35 -0.70
CA ARG A 179 12.12 -10.61 0.01
C ARG A 179 10.96 -10.95 0.93
N ALA A 180 10.41 -9.96 1.64
CA ALA A 180 9.37 -10.16 2.66
C ALA A 180 8.00 -10.54 2.06
N ILE A 181 7.58 -9.91 0.95
CA ILE A 181 6.22 -10.11 0.40
C ILE A 181 6.17 -10.89 -0.90
N TYR A 182 7.13 -10.68 -1.81
CA TYR A 182 7.17 -11.37 -3.11
C TYR A 182 8.03 -12.64 -3.09
N GLY A 183 8.84 -12.80 -2.04
CA GLY A 183 9.80 -13.87 -1.88
C GLY A 183 10.96 -13.82 -2.88
N VAL A 184 11.24 -12.66 -3.47
CA VAL A 184 12.27 -12.52 -4.52
C VAL A 184 13.58 -12.04 -3.92
N SER A 185 14.68 -12.69 -4.31
CA SER A 185 16.05 -12.34 -3.91
C SER A 185 16.91 -12.07 -5.14
N LEU A 186 17.95 -11.24 -4.97
CA LEU A 186 18.91 -10.90 -6.02
C LEU A 186 20.30 -11.43 -5.68
N ASN A 187 21.05 -11.75 -6.72
CA ASN A 187 22.50 -11.95 -6.65
C ASN A 187 23.23 -10.61 -6.45
N GLY A 188 24.53 -10.66 -6.16
CA GLY A 188 25.36 -9.47 -5.95
C GLY A 188 25.47 -8.53 -7.16
N ASP A 189 25.07 -8.97 -8.35
CA ASP A 189 25.05 -8.20 -9.60
C ASP A 189 23.63 -7.67 -9.97
N ASN A 190 22.68 -7.72 -9.03
CA ASN A 190 21.27 -7.36 -9.22
C ASN A 190 20.49 -8.24 -10.22
N THR A 191 20.97 -9.45 -10.53
CA THR A 191 20.19 -10.46 -11.25
C THR A 191 19.34 -11.30 -10.31
N LEU A 192 18.33 -12.01 -10.83
CA LEU A 192 17.47 -12.90 -10.03
C LEU A 192 18.26 -14.07 -9.44
N ASP A 193 18.17 -14.26 -8.13
CA ASP A 193 18.62 -15.50 -7.47
C ASP A 193 17.44 -16.48 -7.42
N GLU A 194 17.37 -17.39 -8.40
CA GLU A 194 16.29 -18.37 -8.52
C GLU A 194 16.21 -19.30 -7.30
N ALA A 195 17.35 -19.77 -6.81
CA ALA A 195 17.41 -20.74 -5.71
C ALA A 195 16.97 -20.10 -4.38
N ALA A 196 17.47 -18.91 -4.07
CA ALA A 196 17.03 -18.17 -2.89
C ALA A 196 15.58 -17.72 -3.01
N THR A 197 15.12 -17.35 -4.21
CA THR A 197 13.72 -16.99 -4.46
C THR A 197 12.79 -18.17 -4.21
N ALA A 198 13.09 -19.35 -4.76
CA ALA A 198 12.30 -20.56 -4.53
C ALA A 198 12.21 -20.92 -3.04
N LYS A 199 13.36 -20.87 -2.33
CA LYS A 199 13.41 -21.13 -0.90
C LYS A 199 12.61 -20.09 -0.09
N GLN A 200 12.74 -18.81 -0.41
CA GLN A 200 12.04 -17.74 0.29
C GLN A 200 10.53 -17.81 0.08
N ARG A 201 10.08 -18.13 -1.14
CA ARG A 201 8.65 -18.34 -1.41
C ARG A 201 8.09 -19.52 -0.61
N GLU A 202 8.82 -20.62 -0.51
CA GLU A 202 8.40 -21.76 0.32
C GLU A 202 8.35 -21.40 1.81
N GLU A 203 9.32 -20.63 2.30
CA GLU A 203 9.32 -20.13 3.67
C GLU A 203 8.11 -19.22 3.95
N ILE A 204 7.80 -18.28 3.05
CA ILE A 204 6.59 -17.43 3.19
C ILE A 204 5.33 -18.30 3.23
N ARG A 205 5.24 -19.31 2.35
CA ARG A 205 4.08 -20.23 2.35
C ARG A 205 3.98 -20.99 3.66
N HIS A 206 5.10 -21.46 4.21
CA HIS A 206 5.14 -22.10 5.52
C HIS A 206 4.66 -21.16 6.63
N GLN A 207 5.12 -19.91 6.64
CA GLN A 207 4.73 -18.89 7.62
C GLN A 207 3.24 -18.52 7.52
N ARG A 208 2.67 -18.48 6.31
CA ARG A 208 1.25 -18.16 6.09
C ARG A 208 0.29 -19.16 6.74
N ILE A 209 0.65 -20.45 6.75
CA ILE A 209 -0.24 -21.52 7.26
C ILE A 209 0.31 -22.25 8.49
N GLY A 210 1.49 -21.88 9.01
CA GLY A 210 2.13 -22.51 10.17
C GLY A 210 2.61 -23.94 9.92
N GLY A 211 2.89 -24.32 8.67
CA GLY A 211 3.27 -25.67 8.29
C GLY A 211 3.53 -25.84 6.80
N SER A 212 3.97 -27.02 6.37
CA SER A 212 4.27 -27.28 4.96
C SER A 212 3.00 -27.31 4.10
N PRO A 213 2.93 -26.56 2.98
CA PRO A 213 1.83 -26.63 2.03
C PRO A 213 1.64 -28.06 1.48
N LYS A 214 0.37 -28.46 1.34
CA LYS A 214 -0.01 -29.79 0.82
C LYS A 214 -0.27 -29.80 -0.68
N ALA A 215 -0.51 -28.63 -1.26
CA ALA A 215 -0.76 -28.44 -2.68
C ALA A 215 0.21 -27.41 -3.26
N GLU A 216 0.40 -27.46 -4.58
CA GLU A 216 1.13 -26.44 -5.33
C GLU A 216 0.31 -25.13 -5.42
N LEU A 217 0.98 -23.98 -5.32
CA LEU A 217 0.37 -22.68 -5.56
C LEU A 217 0.38 -22.37 -7.07
N LYS A 218 -0.80 -22.40 -7.70
CA LYS A 218 -0.96 -22.06 -9.13
C LYS A 218 -1.61 -20.70 -9.30
N ALA A 219 -1.26 -20.01 -10.39
CA ALA A 219 -1.96 -18.80 -10.78
C ALA A 219 -3.43 -19.12 -11.11
N PRO A 220 -4.40 -18.38 -10.57
CA PRO A 220 -5.80 -18.59 -10.92
C PRO A 220 -6.04 -18.28 -12.40
N PRO A 221 -7.08 -18.85 -13.03
CA PRO A 221 -7.39 -18.60 -14.45
C PRO A 221 -7.61 -17.12 -14.78
N ILE A 222 -8.12 -16.35 -13.82
CA ILE A 222 -8.35 -14.91 -13.92
C ILE A 222 -7.62 -14.23 -12.77
N ILE A 223 -6.74 -13.27 -13.11
CA ILE A 223 -6.02 -12.48 -12.10
C ILE A 223 -7.01 -11.75 -11.21
N GLY A 224 -6.78 -11.82 -9.89
CA GLY A 224 -7.66 -11.20 -8.89
C GLY A 224 -8.87 -12.04 -8.48
N VAL A 225 -9.08 -13.21 -9.09
CA VAL A 225 -10.09 -14.19 -8.65
C VAL A 225 -9.37 -15.25 -7.81
N SER A 226 -9.30 -15.03 -6.49
CA SER A 226 -8.69 -15.97 -5.54
C SER A 226 -9.65 -17.06 -5.04
N LEU A 227 -10.96 -16.88 -5.28
CA LEU A 227 -12.04 -17.74 -4.81
C LEU A 227 -13.00 -18.04 -5.97
N THR A 228 -13.46 -19.29 -6.04
CA THR A 228 -14.55 -19.72 -6.91
C THR A 228 -15.74 -20.19 -6.08
N ARG A 229 -16.95 -20.02 -6.63
CA ARG A 229 -18.18 -20.55 -6.04
C ARG A 229 -18.98 -21.30 -7.10
N GLU A 230 -19.03 -22.61 -6.98
CA GLU A 230 -19.73 -23.51 -7.91
C GLU A 230 -20.65 -24.43 -7.11
N ASP A 231 -21.93 -24.54 -7.50
CA ASP A 231 -22.95 -25.35 -6.80
C ASP A 231 -23.01 -25.12 -5.28
N GLY A 232 -22.79 -23.87 -4.85
CA GLY A 232 -22.78 -23.47 -3.45
C GLY A 232 -21.46 -23.73 -2.71
N ARG A 233 -20.47 -24.38 -3.32
CA ARG A 233 -19.16 -24.65 -2.71
C ARG A 233 -18.19 -23.51 -2.94
N TRP A 234 -17.59 -22.98 -1.88
CA TRP A 234 -16.47 -22.05 -1.94
C TRP A 234 -15.15 -22.80 -2.03
N SER A 235 -14.33 -22.49 -3.03
CA SER A 235 -13.02 -23.12 -3.23
C SER A 235 -11.92 -22.10 -3.52
N CYS A 236 -10.69 -22.45 -3.17
CA CYS A 236 -9.50 -21.69 -3.58
C CYS A 236 -9.28 -21.82 -5.08
N ALA A 237 -9.20 -20.69 -5.80
CA ALA A 237 -9.02 -20.69 -7.25
C ALA A 237 -7.63 -21.18 -7.72
N SER A 238 -6.67 -21.35 -6.79
CA SER A 238 -5.30 -21.78 -7.09
C SER A 238 -5.08 -23.29 -6.92
N CYS A 239 -5.90 -23.99 -6.12
CA CYS A 239 -5.69 -25.41 -5.83
C CYS A 239 -6.97 -26.22 -5.57
N ASP A 240 -8.14 -25.61 -5.74
CA ASP A 240 -9.47 -26.22 -5.56
C ASP A 240 -9.78 -26.71 -4.13
N GLU A 241 -8.95 -26.35 -3.15
CA GLU A 241 -9.20 -26.60 -1.73
C GLU A 241 -10.55 -26.02 -1.33
N ARG A 242 -11.36 -26.84 -0.67
CA ARG A 242 -12.69 -26.44 -0.22
C ARG A 242 -12.59 -25.60 1.05
N LEU A 243 -13.20 -24.42 1.04
CA LEU A 243 -13.17 -23.48 2.17
C LEU A 243 -14.51 -23.42 2.92
N ALA A 244 -15.63 -23.50 2.19
CA ALA A 244 -16.97 -23.52 2.79
C ALA A 244 -18.00 -24.14 1.83
N GLU A 245 -19.19 -24.45 2.36
CA GLU A 245 -20.34 -24.98 1.62
C GLU A 245 -21.54 -24.04 1.78
N GLY A 246 -22.45 -24.07 0.80
CA GLY A 246 -23.67 -23.27 0.77
C GLY A 246 -23.42 -21.78 1.00
N ASP A 247 -24.10 -21.22 2.00
CA ASP A 247 -24.03 -19.81 2.41
C ASP A 247 -23.04 -19.58 3.57
N GLY A 248 -22.20 -20.57 3.87
CA GLY A 248 -21.15 -20.47 4.88
C GLY A 248 -20.07 -19.43 4.52
N ASN A 249 -19.34 -18.96 5.53
CA ASN A 249 -18.28 -17.98 5.34
C ASN A 249 -16.97 -18.66 4.95
N TRP A 250 -16.46 -18.43 3.75
CA TRP A 250 -15.22 -19.07 3.28
C TRP A 250 -13.99 -18.74 4.15
N ARG A 251 -14.03 -17.62 4.89
CA ARG A 251 -13.00 -17.24 5.85
C ARG A 251 -12.86 -18.21 7.02
N ASP A 252 -13.92 -18.93 7.38
CA ASP A 252 -13.88 -19.96 8.44
C ASP A 252 -13.00 -21.16 8.04
N GLY A 253 -12.89 -21.44 6.73
CA GLY A 253 -12.01 -22.46 6.18
C GLY A 253 -10.62 -21.96 5.80
N ALA A 254 -10.33 -20.68 5.96
CA ALA A 254 -9.03 -20.09 5.68
C ALA A 254 -8.16 -20.06 6.94
N VAL A 255 -6.84 -20.12 6.77
CA VAL A 255 -5.91 -19.76 7.85
C VAL A 255 -5.84 -18.24 7.90
N THR A 256 -6.17 -17.65 9.03
CA THR A 256 -6.20 -16.19 9.19
C THR A 256 -5.06 -15.74 10.09
N ARG A 257 -4.28 -14.78 9.60
CA ARG A 257 -3.32 -14.03 10.42
C ARG A 257 -3.85 -12.63 10.62
N GLU A 258 -3.96 -12.21 11.87
CA GLU A 258 -4.29 -10.85 12.26
C GLU A 258 -3.04 -10.15 12.78
N THR A 259 -2.84 -8.90 12.37
CA THR A 259 -1.71 -8.07 12.79
C THR A 259 -2.17 -6.61 12.82
N GLU A 260 -1.68 -5.82 13.77
CA GLU A 260 -1.94 -4.38 13.75
C GLU A 260 -1.30 -3.77 12.49
N ILE A 261 -1.99 -2.82 11.86
CA ILE A 261 -1.61 -2.37 10.53
C ILE A 261 -0.24 -1.67 10.49
N THR A 262 0.14 -0.93 11.53
CA THR A 262 1.46 -0.29 11.63
C THR A 262 2.57 -1.32 11.78
N GLU A 263 2.37 -2.36 12.59
CA GLU A 263 3.32 -3.48 12.71
C GLU A 263 3.50 -4.19 11.37
N ARG A 264 2.40 -4.53 10.70
CA ARG A 264 2.46 -5.21 9.40
C ARG A 264 3.11 -4.35 8.33
N TYR A 265 2.89 -3.04 8.37
CA TYR A 265 3.49 -2.11 7.42
C TYR A 265 4.96 -1.88 7.70
N GLU A 266 5.40 -1.89 8.96
CA GLU A 266 6.82 -1.83 9.32
C GLU A 266 7.58 -3.04 8.78
N GLU A 267 7.05 -4.26 8.94
CA GLU A 267 7.62 -5.49 8.35
C GLU A 267 7.78 -5.43 6.84
N LEU A 268 6.89 -4.69 6.18
CA LEU A 268 6.86 -4.53 4.73
C LEU A 268 7.53 -3.22 4.28
N GLU A 269 8.14 -2.43 5.17
CA GLU A 269 8.72 -1.12 4.85
C GLU A 269 7.72 -0.18 4.13
N MET A 270 6.44 -0.28 4.47
CA MET A 270 5.32 0.52 3.98
C MET A 270 4.94 1.61 4.99
N LYS A 271 4.13 2.60 4.56
CA LYS A 271 3.73 3.72 5.42
C LYS A 271 2.22 3.76 5.64
N VAL A 272 1.82 3.89 6.90
CA VAL A 272 0.44 4.18 7.31
C VAL A 272 0.49 5.05 8.56
N ARG A 273 -0.51 5.92 8.75
CA ARG A 273 -0.59 6.73 9.96
C ARG A 273 -1.20 5.91 11.08
N GLU A 274 -0.45 5.79 12.17
CA GLU A 274 -0.90 5.16 13.41
C GLU A 274 -2.21 5.75 13.93
N ARG A 275 -3.04 4.86 14.48
CA ARG A 275 -4.26 5.22 15.20
C ARG A 275 -4.03 5.11 16.70
N LEU A 276 -3.79 6.26 17.34
CA LEU A 276 -3.49 6.37 18.78
C LEU A 276 -4.64 6.01 19.75
N GLN A 277 -5.84 5.71 19.23
CA GLN A 277 -7.03 5.47 20.05
C GLN A 277 -7.91 4.41 19.40
N ALA A 278 -8.41 3.50 20.23
CA ALA A 278 -9.32 2.45 19.84
C ALA A 278 -10.58 2.97 19.10
N PRO A 279 -11.20 2.15 18.24
CA PRO A 279 -10.70 0.82 17.83
C PRO A 279 -9.44 0.91 16.95
N TYR A 280 -8.48 0.01 17.13
CA TYR A 280 -7.27 -0.03 16.30
C TYR A 280 -7.57 -0.59 14.90
N VAL A 281 -6.66 -0.38 13.95
CA VAL A 281 -6.82 -0.89 12.58
C VAL A 281 -5.91 -2.10 12.42
N VAL A 282 -6.48 -3.21 11.96
CA VAL A 282 -5.77 -4.47 11.78
C VAL A 282 -5.83 -4.91 10.31
N THR A 283 -4.81 -5.65 9.90
CA THR A 283 -4.83 -6.44 8.67
C THR A 283 -5.19 -7.87 9.02
N ARG A 284 -6.24 -8.43 8.40
CA ARG A 284 -6.56 -9.85 8.45
C ARG A 284 -6.22 -10.49 7.12
N GLU A 285 -5.09 -11.18 7.08
CA GLU A 285 -4.62 -11.90 5.90
C GLU A 285 -5.18 -13.32 5.93
N HIS A 286 -6.02 -13.65 4.95
CA HIS A 286 -6.66 -14.96 4.82
C HIS A 286 -5.92 -15.79 3.78
N PHE A 287 -5.46 -16.98 4.17
CA PHE A 287 -4.69 -17.88 3.33
C PHE A 287 -5.40 -19.22 3.12
N CYS A 288 -5.22 -19.80 1.93
CA CYS A 288 -5.67 -21.16 1.67
C CYS A 288 -4.87 -22.15 2.54
N PRO A 289 -5.51 -23.05 3.32
CA PRO A 289 -4.81 -23.99 4.21
C PRO A 289 -3.99 -25.05 3.46
N SER A 290 -4.21 -25.21 2.14
CA SER A 290 -3.58 -26.27 1.34
C SER A 290 -2.40 -25.76 0.53
N CYS A 291 -2.57 -24.70 -0.26
CA CYS A 291 -1.52 -24.14 -1.11
C CYS A 291 -0.86 -22.87 -0.55
N ALA A 292 -1.36 -22.31 0.54
CA ALA A 292 -0.94 -21.03 1.12
C ALA A 292 -1.15 -19.79 0.22
N ALA A 293 -2.04 -19.87 -0.78
CA ALA A 293 -2.46 -18.71 -1.57
C ALA A 293 -3.06 -17.63 -0.67
N SER A 294 -2.72 -16.36 -0.89
CA SER A 294 -3.45 -15.23 -0.32
C SER A 294 -4.83 -15.13 -0.97
N LEU A 295 -5.88 -15.29 -0.17
CA LEU A 295 -7.27 -15.29 -0.61
C LEU A 295 -7.86 -13.87 -0.53
N ALA A 296 -7.65 -13.20 0.59
CA ALA A 296 -8.01 -11.80 0.80
C ALA A 296 -7.16 -11.18 1.91
N VAL A 297 -7.07 -9.85 1.89
CA VAL A 297 -6.50 -9.06 2.99
C VAL A 297 -7.54 -8.03 3.39
N ASP A 298 -8.20 -8.27 4.52
CA ASP A 298 -9.21 -7.36 5.03
C ASP A 298 -8.55 -6.27 5.88
N ILE A 299 -8.97 -5.02 5.67
CA ILE A 299 -8.67 -3.90 6.57
C ILE A 299 -9.89 -3.67 7.44
N ALA A 300 -9.76 -4.00 8.71
CA ALA A 300 -10.85 -3.96 9.68
C ALA A 300 -10.41 -3.22 10.94
N THR A 301 -11.39 -2.86 11.76
CA THR A 301 -11.11 -2.50 13.14
C THR A 301 -10.96 -3.76 14.01
N ASP A 302 -10.17 -3.68 15.06
CA ASP A 302 -9.95 -4.76 16.03
C ASP A 302 -11.24 -5.24 16.73
N ASP A 303 -12.21 -4.34 16.89
CA ASP A 303 -13.54 -4.63 17.45
C ASP A 303 -14.55 -5.20 16.44
N LEU A 304 -14.24 -5.17 15.15
CA LEU A 304 -15.13 -5.72 14.13
C LEU A 304 -14.98 -7.23 14.08
N GLU A 305 -16.07 -7.97 14.20
CA GLU A 305 -16.07 -9.42 13.95
C GLU A 305 -15.68 -9.75 12.49
N GLN A 306 -15.55 -11.03 12.19
CA GLN A 306 -15.17 -11.48 10.86
C GLN A 306 -16.15 -11.00 9.77
N LEU A 307 -15.63 -10.49 8.66
CA LEU A 307 -16.47 -10.02 7.55
C LEU A 307 -17.28 -11.17 6.94
N PRO A 308 -18.58 -10.97 6.65
CA PRO A 308 -19.41 -12.00 6.04
C PRO A 308 -18.95 -12.30 4.60
N SER A 309 -19.23 -13.51 4.14
CA SER A 309 -19.08 -13.87 2.72
C SER A 309 -20.20 -13.29 1.87
N ALA A 310 -19.91 -13.07 0.58
CA ALA A 310 -20.91 -12.60 -0.38
C ALA A 310 -22.03 -13.64 -0.52
N GLN A 311 -23.26 -13.23 -0.23
CA GLN A 311 -24.44 -14.07 -0.40
C GLN A 311 -24.93 -13.97 -1.85
N PRO A 312 -25.54 -15.04 -2.40
CA PRO A 312 -26.21 -14.91 -3.70
C PRO A 312 -27.26 -13.80 -3.59
N LEU A 313 -27.41 -13.00 -4.63
CA LEU A 313 -28.59 -12.14 -4.74
C LEU A 313 -29.82 -13.06 -4.75
N GLY A 314 -30.53 -13.13 -3.64
CA GLY A 314 -31.74 -13.94 -3.55
C GLY A 314 -32.71 -13.52 -4.64
N ALA A 315 -33.34 -14.48 -5.31
CA ALA A 315 -34.52 -14.24 -6.14
C ALA A 315 -35.68 -13.84 -5.20
N GLY A 316 -35.65 -12.60 -4.70
CA GLY A 316 -36.50 -12.21 -3.57
C GLY A 316 -36.22 -10.82 -3.01
N VAL A 317 -36.08 -9.81 -3.87
CA VAL A 317 -36.58 -8.48 -3.54
C VAL A 317 -37.67 -8.16 -4.54
N ALA A 318 -38.83 -8.80 -4.34
CA ALA A 318 -40.06 -8.26 -4.90
C ALA A 318 -40.31 -6.91 -4.21
N ALA A 319 -40.57 -5.90 -5.03
CA ALA A 319 -40.79 -4.50 -4.66
C ALA A 319 -41.87 -4.30 -3.58
#